data_AF-A0A832XNS1-F1
#
_entry.id   AF-A0A832XNS1-F1
#
_cell.length_a   1.000
_cell.length_b   1.000
_cell.length_c   1.000
_cell.angle_alpha   90.00
_cell.angle_beta   90.00
_cell.angle_gamma   90.00
#
_symmetry.space_group_name_H-M   'P 1'
#
loop_
_entity.id
_entity.type
_entity.pdbx_description
1 polymer ?
#
loop_
_entity_poly.entity_id
_entity_poly.type
_entity_poly.pdbx_seq_one_letter_code
_entity_poly.pdbx_strand_id
1 'polypeptide(L)'
;MAGRLLVVGTAHVMELALPLERVLRTFDPDVVALELDPQRWAALRAPVRPRRGPLLLRLLASLQERLGEILGAPPGSDMLAAGRTAQRLGARLALVDLPVIPTLQRAWRALGWRERLALARELLPPLLGAEALESGPAAGENPLATGDFSRELAEFA
;
A
#
# COMPACT_ATOMS: atom_id res chain seq x y z
N MET A 1 -20.69 -22.31 -19.39
CA MET A 1 -19.24 -22.24 -19.11
C MET A 1 -19.08 -21.60 -17.74
N ALA A 2 -18.51 -22.32 -16.77
CA ALA A 2 -18.24 -21.74 -15.46
C ALA A 2 -16.97 -20.87 -15.57
N GLY A 3 -17.06 -19.60 -15.18
CA GLY A 3 -15.88 -18.74 -15.08
C GLY A 3 -14.98 -19.22 -13.94
N ARG A 4 -13.66 -19.05 -14.09
CA ARG A 4 -12.68 -19.28 -13.03
C ARG A 4 -12.28 -17.93 -12.43
N LEU A 5 -12.18 -17.86 -11.11
CA LEU A 5 -11.70 -16.70 -10.37
C LEU A 5 -10.50 -17.10 -9.52
N LEU A 6 -9.43 -16.31 -9.58
CA LEU A 6 -8.27 -16.44 -8.72
C LEU A 6 -8.05 -15.11 -8.00
N VAL A 7 -8.05 -15.16 -6.67
CA VAL A 7 -7.69 -14.01 -5.82
C VAL A 7 -6.26 -14.21 -5.35
N VAL A 8 -5.42 -13.21 -5.58
CA VAL A 8 -4.00 -13.23 -5.17
C VAL A 8 -3.81 -12.13 -4.14
N GLY A 9 -3.58 -12.51 -2.89
CA GLY A 9 -3.13 -11.56 -1.88
C GLY A 9 -1.67 -11.18 -2.14
N THR A 10 -1.37 -9.88 -2.16
CA THR A 10 -0.01 -9.36 -2.27
C THR A 10 0.36 -8.58 -1.02
N ALA A 11 1.64 -8.61 -0.66
CA ALA A 11 2.20 -7.67 0.29
C ALA A 11 2.86 -6.56 -0.52
N HIS A 12 2.38 -5.32 -0.36
CA HIS A 12 2.79 -4.13 -1.14
C HIS A 12 4.26 -3.72 -1.03
N VAL A 13 5.04 -4.49 -0.28
CA VAL A 13 6.41 -4.17 0.08
C VAL A 13 7.34 -5.37 -0.05
N MET A 14 6.92 -6.38 -0.82
CA MET A 14 7.74 -7.54 -1.19
C MET A 14 7.96 -7.58 -2.70
N GLU A 15 9.10 -8.12 -3.14
CA GLU A 15 9.39 -8.33 -4.56
C GLU A 15 8.57 -9.50 -5.11
N LEU A 16 7.42 -9.18 -5.72
CA LEU A 16 6.43 -10.16 -6.18
C LEU A 16 6.36 -10.30 -7.70
N ALA A 17 7.24 -9.65 -8.47
CA ALA A 17 7.14 -9.65 -9.93
C ALA A 17 7.21 -11.06 -10.55
N LEU A 18 8.20 -11.88 -10.13
CA LEU A 18 8.36 -13.24 -10.65
C LEU A 18 7.23 -14.20 -10.21
N PRO A 19 6.83 -14.24 -8.91
CA PRO A 19 5.67 -15.01 -8.49
C PRO A 19 4.38 -14.63 -9.22
N LEU A 20 4.07 -13.34 -9.32
CA LEU A 20 2.87 -12.85 -10.01
C LEU A 20 2.88 -13.22 -11.49
N GLU A 21 4.02 -13.07 -12.16
CA GLU A 21 4.14 -13.47 -13.56
C GLU A 21 3.86 -14.96 -13.76
N ARG A 22 4.42 -15.81 -12.91
CA ARG A 22 4.19 -17.26 -12.96
C ARG A 22 2.73 -17.61 -12.73
N VAL A 23 2.10 -16.98 -11.74
CA VAL A 23 0.68 -17.19 -11.42
C VAL A 23 -0.21 -16.77 -12.59
N LEU A 24 -0.01 -15.57 -13.13
CA LEU A 24 -0.81 -15.06 -14.25
C LEU A 24 -0.65 -15.91 -15.52
N ARG A 25 0.57 -16.35 -15.84
CA ARG A 25 0.81 -17.24 -16.99
C ARG A 25 0.16 -18.61 -16.82
N THR A 26 0.17 -19.15 -15.61
CA THR A 26 -0.39 -20.48 -15.33
C THR A 26 -1.92 -20.44 -15.32
N PHE A 27 -2.50 -19.37 -14.78
CA PHE A 27 -3.94 -19.19 -14.72
C PHE A 27 -4.56 -18.83 -16.07
N ASP A 28 -3.81 -18.11 -16.91
CA ASP A 28 -4.21 -17.63 -18.24
C ASP A 28 -5.54 -16.84 -18.23
N PRO A 29 -5.58 -15.68 -17.54
CA PRO A 29 -6.81 -14.92 -17.38
C PRO A 29 -7.19 -14.10 -18.61
N ASP A 30 -8.49 -14.03 -18.92
CA ASP A 30 -9.03 -13.05 -19.85
C ASP A 30 -8.94 -11.61 -19.30
N VAL A 31 -9.02 -11.48 -17.96
CA VAL A 31 -9.05 -10.20 -17.24
C VAL A 31 -8.19 -10.27 -15.98
N VAL A 32 -7.34 -9.27 -15.79
CA VAL A 32 -6.62 -9.02 -14.53
C VAL A 32 -7.23 -7.80 -13.86
N ALA A 33 -7.82 -7.98 -12.69
CA ALA A 33 -8.39 -6.91 -11.88
C ALA A 33 -7.39 -6.48 -10.79
N LEU A 34 -7.06 -5.19 -10.73
CA LEU A 34 -6.21 -4.61 -9.69
C LEU A 34 -7.06 -3.77 -8.74
N GLU A 35 -6.88 -3.96 -7.44
CA GLU A 35 -7.44 -3.11 -6.38
C GLU A 35 -6.69 -1.76 -6.34
N LEU A 36 -6.82 -1.00 -7.42
CA LEU A 36 -6.11 0.25 -7.63
C LEU A 36 -6.96 1.24 -8.43
N ASP A 37 -7.07 2.47 -7.96
CA ASP A 37 -7.83 3.50 -8.65
C ASP A 37 -7.06 4.11 -9.85
N PRO A 38 -7.76 4.70 -10.84
CA PRO A 38 -7.13 5.26 -12.04
C PRO A 38 -6.08 6.36 -11.79
N GLN A 39 -6.26 7.19 -10.76
CA GLN A 39 -5.30 8.25 -10.42
C GLN A 39 -4.02 7.64 -9.86
N ARG A 40 -4.14 6.63 -8.98
CA ARG A 40 -2.98 5.89 -8.46
C ARG A 40 -2.27 5.10 -9.54
N TRP A 41 -3.00 4.45 -10.45
CA TRP A 41 -2.40 3.78 -11.61
C TRP A 41 -1.58 4.74 -12.49
N ALA A 42 -2.13 5.94 -12.75
CA ALA A 42 -1.41 6.97 -13.48
C ALA A 42 -0.17 7.46 -12.71
N ALA A 43 -0.26 7.60 -11.38
CA ALA A 43 0.86 8.01 -10.54
C ALA A 43 1.99 6.97 -10.51
N LEU A 44 1.67 5.67 -10.38
CA LEU A 44 2.67 4.58 -10.41
C LEU A 44 3.41 4.49 -11.74
N ARG A 45 2.78 4.93 -12.84
CA ARG A 45 3.36 4.90 -14.20
C ARG A 45 4.07 6.18 -14.59
N ALA A 46 3.87 7.28 -13.85
CA ALA A 46 4.49 8.55 -14.17
C ALA A 46 5.97 8.54 -13.76
N PRO A 47 6.85 9.21 -14.53
CA PRO A 47 8.19 9.53 -14.04
C PRO A 47 8.08 10.37 -12.77
N VAL A 48 9.02 10.17 -11.84
CA VAL A 48 9.05 10.79 -10.50
C VAL A 48 8.66 12.27 -10.60
N ARG A 49 7.44 12.59 -10.14
CA ARG A 49 6.91 13.95 -10.11
C ARG A 49 7.02 14.51 -8.71
N PRO A 50 7.15 15.85 -8.56
CA PRO A 50 7.13 16.49 -7.26
C PRO A 50 5.82 16.15 -6.54
N ARG A 51 5.90 15.86 -5.24
CA ARG A 51 4.76 15.55 -4.38
C ARG A 51 3.80 16.74 -4.33
N ARG A 52 2.77 16.71 -5.17
CA ARG A 52 1.69 17.69 -5.19
C ARG A 52 0.43 17.05 -4.62
N GLY A 53 -0.24 17.74 -3.70
CA GLY A 53 -1.49 17.27 -3.10
C GLY A 53 -1.64 17.64 -1.62
N PRO A 54 -2.81 17.35 -1.03
CA PRO A 54 -3.11 17.52 0.39
C PRO A 54 -2.01 16.99 1.32
N LEU A 55 -1.78 17.67 2.44
CA LEU A 55 -0.75 17.31 3.43
C LEU A 55 -0.86 15.84 3.88
N LEU A 56 -2.08 15.38 4.14
CA LEU A 56 -2.36 13.99 4.55
C LEU A 56 -1.87 12.97 3.51
N LEU A 57 -2.08 13.23 2.23
CA LEU A 57 -1.63 12.33 1.16
C LEU A 57 -0.11 12.31 1.03
N ARG A 58 0.54 13.47 1.24
CA ARG A 58 2.00 13.56 1.25
C ARG A 58 2.61 12.82 2.43
N LEU A 59 1.97 12.90 3.59
CA LEU A 59 2.31 12.15 4.79
C LEU A 59 2.21 10.64 4.56
N LEU A 60 1.05 10.17 4.09
CA LEU A 60 0.83 8.75 3.81
C LEU A 60 1.84 8.22 2.78
N ALA A 61 2.11 8.96 1.72
CA ALA A 61 3.13 8.59 0.74
C ALA A 61 4.53 8.50 1.37
N SER A 62 4.88 9.40 2.29
CA SER A 62 6.17 9.38 2.99
C SER A 62 6.30 8.15 3.92
N LEU A 63 5.22 7.78 4.60
CA LEU A 63 5.16 6.57 5.41
C LEU A 63 5.31 5.31 4.53
N GLN A 64 4.58 5.25 3.42
CA GLN A 64 4.66 4.14 2.47
C GLN A 64 6.06 3.98 1.88
N GLU A 65 6.74 5.07 1.52
CA GLU A 65 8.11 5.03 1.04
C GLU A 65 9.09 4.50 2.10
N ARG A 66 8.98 4.96 3.35
CA ARG A 66 9.80 4.44 4.46
C ARG A 66 9.58 2.95 4.68
N LEU A 67 8.33 2.48 4.65
CA LEU A 67 8.03 1.06 4.72
C LEU A 67 8.65 0.31 3.53
N GLY A 68 8.61 0.91 2.35
CA GLY A 68 9.27 0.45 1.12
C GLY A 68 10.78 0.20 1.29
N GLU A 69 11.46 1.15 1.93
CA GLU A 69 12.90 1.06 2.23
C GLU A 69 13.22 -0.08 3.21
N ILE A 70 12.38 -0.26 4.24
CA ILE A 70 12.58 -1.30 5.26
C ILE A 70 12.34 -2.71 4.69
N LEU A 71 11.28 -2.87 3.90
CA LEU A 71 10.81 -4.19 3.45
C LEU A 71 11.36 -4.57 2.05
N GLY A 72 12.07 -3.66 1.39
CA GLY A 72 12.91 -3.94 0.23
C GLY A 72 12.23 -3.82 -1.14
N ALA A 73 11.00 -3.31 -1.21
CA ALA A 73 10.32 -3.04 -2.48
C ALA A 73 9.52 -1.73 -2.45
N PRO A 74 9.55 -0.92 -3.53
CA PRO A 74 8.73 0.29 -3.62
C PRO A 74 7.23 -0.05 -3.56
N PRO A 75 6.42 0.76 -2.88
CA PRO A 75 4.97 0.59 -2.85
C PRO A 75 4.36 0.56 -4.26
N GLY A 76 3.52 -0.43 -4.53
CA GLY A 76 2.84 -0.59 -5.83
C GLY A 76 3.71 -1.22 -6.93
N SER A 77 4.91 -1.71 -6.60
CA SER A 77 5.75 -2.51 -7.51
C SER A 77 5.05 -3.80 -7.96
N ASP A 78 4.35 -4.46 -7.05
CA ASP A 78 3.48 -5.62 -7.30
C ASP A 78 2.36 -5.31 -8.31
N MET A 79 1.65 -4.20 -8.12
CA MET A 79 0.57 -3.75 -9.01
C MET A 79 1.09 -3.40 -10.40
N LEU A 80 2.25 -2.74 -10.48
CA LEU A 80 2.93 -2.48 -11.75
C LEU A 80 3.35 -3.77 -12.45
N ALA A 81 3.89 -4.74 -11.71
CA ALA A 81 4.29 -6.03 -12.26
C ALA A 81 3.09 -6.82 -12.78
N ALA A 82 2.00 -6.88 -12.02
CA ALA A 82 0.75 -7.52 -12.43
C ALA A 82 0.16 -6.85 -13.69
N GLY A 83 0.06 -5.52 -13.69
CA GLY A 83 -0.47 -4.78 -14.84
C GLY A 83 0.39 -4.90 -16.11
N ARG A 84 1.72 -4.89 -15.98
CA ARG A 84 2.64 -5.12 -17.12
C ARG A 84 2.55 -6.55 -17.63
N THR A 85 2.40 -7.53 -16.73
CA THR A 85 2.25 -8.94 -17.10
C THR A 85 0.93 -9.15 -17.84
N ALA A 86 -0.17 -8.58 -17.35
CA ALA A 86 -1.46 -8.62 -18.02
C ALA A 86 -1.36 -8.12 -19.47
N GLN A 87 -0.69 -6.97 -19.67
CA GLN A 87 -0.44 -6.42 -21.02
C GLN A 87 0.39 -7.36 -21.90
N ARG A 88 1.43 -8.00 -21.36
CA ARG A 88 2.25 -8.98 -22.11
C ARG A 88 1.47 -10.22 -22.53
N LEU A 89 0.48 -10.64 -21.73
CA LEU A 89 -0.38 -11.78 -22.02
C LEU A 89 -1.56 -11.43 -22.93
N GLY A 90 -1.79 -10.15 -23.23
CA GLY A 90 -2.98 -9.70 -23.94
C GLY A 90 -4.26 -9.73 -23.09
N ALA A 91 -4.14 -9.94 -21.78
CA ALA A 91 -5.25 -9.91 -20.86
C ALA A 91 -5.76 -8.47 -20.65
N ARG A 92 -7.08 -8.32 -20.48
CA ARG A 92 -7.67 -7.02 -20.18
C ARG A 92 -7.31 -6.59 -18.76
N LEU A 93 -6.85 -5.36 -18.59
CA LEU A 93 -6.61 -4.78 -17.27
C LEU A 93 -7.85 -4.04 -16.78
N ALA A 94 -8.36 -4.41 -15.61
CA ALA A 94 -9.46 -3.72 -14.92
C ALA A 94 -8.96 -3.10 -13.62
N LEU A 95 -9.37 -1.87 -13.35
CA LEU A 95 -9.08 -1.14 -12.11
C LEU A 95 -10.35 -1.17 -11.27
N VAL A 96 -10.30 -1.82 -10.10
CA VAL A 96 -11.48 -2.18 -9.28
C VAL A 96 -11.42 -1.60 -7.87
N ASP A 97 -10.90 -0.39 -7.73
CA ASP A 97 -10.85 0.34 -6.45
C ASP A 97 -11.53 1.72 -6.55
N LEU A 98 -12.01 2.21 -5.41
CA LEU A 98 -12.61 3.52 -5.28
C LEU A 98 -11.53 4.60 -5.28
N PRO A 99 -11.82 5.81 -5.81
CA PRO A 99 -10.86 6.90 -5.76
C PRO A 99 -10.44 7.21 -4.32
N VAL A 100 -9.14 7.08 -4.03
CA VAL A 100 -8.62 7.21 -2.65
C VAL A 100 -8.76 8.63 -2.11
N ILE A 101 -8.54 9.65 -2.96
CA ILE A 101 -8.54 11.06 -2.55
C ILE A 101 -9.89 11.50 -1.98
N PRO A 102 -11.02 11.38 -2.71
CA PRO A 102 -12.32 11.77 -2.15
C PRO A 102 -12.74 10.84 -1.00
N THR A 103 -12.28 9.59 -0.96
CA THR A 103 -12.56 8.67 0.16
C THR A 103 -11.89 9.15 1.45
N LEU A 104 -10.60 9.49 1.40
CA LEU A 104 -9.88 10.07 2.54
C LEU A 104 -10.42 11.44 2.94
N GLN A 105 -10.83 12.28 1.98
CA GLN A 105 -11.46 13.56 2.29
C GLN A 105 -12.78 13.38 3.05
N ARG A 106 -13.60 12.40 2.66
CA ARG A 106 -14.85 12.06 3.37
C ARG A 106 -14.54 11.51 4.76
N ALA A 107 -13.60 10.59 4.88
CA ALA A 107 -13.16 10.06 6.18
C ALA A 107 -12.69 11.18 7.11
N TRP A 108 -11.82 12.08 6.61
CA TRP A 108 -11.32 13.22 7.38
C TRP A 108 -12.43 14.16 7.87
N ARG A 109 -13.44 14.41 7.02
CA ARG A 109 -14.60 15.24 7.37
C ARG A 109 -15.49 14.57 8.41
N ALA A 110 -15.60 13.24 8.39
CA ALA A 110 -16.40 12.47 9.34
C ALA A 110 -15.77 12.43 10.75
N LEU A 111 -14.45 12.59 10.87
CA LEU A 111 -13.77 12.57 12.17
C LEU A 111 -14.14 13.77 13.04
N GLY A 112 -14.45 13.50 14.31
CA GLY A 112 -14.59 14.49 15.36
C GLY A 112 -13.25 15.13 15.73
N TRP A 113 -13.28 16.25 16.45
CA TRP A 113 -12.05 16.96 16.84
C TRP A 113 -11.10 16.08 17.69
N ARG A 114 -11.65 15.23 18.56
CA ARG A 114 -10.87 14.33 19.43
C ARG A 114 -10.13 13.27 18.62
N GLU A 115 -10.81 12.66 17.65
CA GLU A 115 -10.24 11.63 16.79
C GLU A 115 -9.17 12.21 15.87
N ARG A 116 -9.38 13.43 15.36
CA ARG A 116 -8.34 14.15 14.60
C ARG A 116 -7.09 14.40 15.44
N LEU A 117 -7.23 14.75 16.72
CA LEU A 117 -6.10 14.95 17.63
C LEU A 117 -5.39 13.63 17.95
N ALA A 118 -6.13 12.54 18.16
CA ALA A 118 -5.57 11.21 18.35
C ALA A 118 -4.76 10.77 17.12
N LEU A 119 -5.34 10.86 15.92
CA LEU A 119 -4.64 10.58 14.65
C LEU A 119 -3.37 11.40 14.47
N ALA A 120 -3.41 12.69 14.81
CA ALA A 120 -2.24 13.55 14.73
C ALA A 120 -1.13 13.11 15.70
N ARG A 121 -1.47 12.66 16.91
CA ARG A 121 -0.50 12.14 17.89
C ARG A 121 0.18 10.86 17.41
N GLU A 122 -0.56 9.96 16.79
CA GLU A 122 -0.01 8.70 16.25
C GLU A 122 0.86 8.92 15.01
N LEU A 123 0.48 9.87 14.14
CA LEU A 123 1.19 10.13 12.89
C LEU A 123 2.41 11.04 13.03
N LEU A 124 2.51 11.82 14.12
CA LEU A 124 3.59 12.79 14.32
C LEU A 124 4.98 12.15 14.56
N PRO A 125 5.14 11.09 15.38
CA PRO A 125 6.43 10.45 15.60
C PRO A 125 7.12 9.92 14.32
N PRO A 126 6.45 9.10 13.46
CA PRO A 126 7.10 8.60 12.24
C PRO A 126 7.41 9.70 11.23
N LEU A 127 6.66 10.81 11.25
CA LEU A 127 6.88 11.98 10.40
C LEU A 127 8.14 12.77 10.73
N LEU A 128 8.40 12.96 12.02
CA LEU A 128 9.55 13.72 12.50
C LEU A 128 10.84 12.90 12.45
N GLY A 129 10.79 11.66 11.95
CA GLY A 129 11.91 10.72 12.05
C GLY A 129 12.21 10.38 13.50
N ALA A 130 11.22 10.53 14.40
CA ALA A 130 11.36 10.24 15.82
C ALA A 130 11.23 8.73 16.08
N GLU A 131 12.05 7.95 15.39
CA GLU A 131 12.73 6.81 16.01
C GLU A 131 13.98 7.29 16.78
N ALA A 132 14.34 8.58 16.69
CA ALA A 132 15.54 9.17 17.30
C ALA A 132 15.31 9.98 18.59
N LEU A 133 14.08 10.12 19.09
CA LEU A 133 13.81 10.77 20.39
C LEU A 133 13.22 9.73 21.35
N GLU A 134 14.12 8.90 21.86
CA GLU A 134 14.13 8.27 23.19
C GLU A 134 12.77 8.17 23.92
N SER A 135 12.21 6.96 23.97
CA SER A 135 12.39 6.01 25.10
C SER A 135 11.76 6.49 26.42
N GLY A 136 10.46 6.21 26.57
CA GLY A 136 9.86 5.91 27.87
C GLY A 136 10.17 4.45 28.25
N PRO A 137 10.19 4.09 29.54
CA PRO A 137 10.91 2.92 30.03
C PRO A 137 10.36 1.61 29.46
N ALA A 138 11.31 0.82 28.96
CA ALA A 138 11.27 -0.61 28.65
C ALA A 138 10.00 -1.39 29.02
N ALA A 139 9.28 -1.86 28.00
CA ALA A 139 8.89 -3.26 27.85
C ALA A 139 8.21 -3.48 26.48
N GLY A 140 8.90 -4.14 25.55
CA GLY A 140 8.30 -4.67 24.32
C GLY A 140 9.03 -4.26 23.06
N GLU A 141 9.49 -5.26 22.31
CA GLU A 141 10.11 -5.16 20.98
C GLU A 141 9.30 -4.23 20.07
N ASN A 142 9.94 -3.21 19.49
CA ASN A 142 9.27 -2.34 18.52
C ASN A 142 9.11 -3.13 17.21
N PRO A 143 7.88 -3.52 16.80
CA PRO A 143 7.63 -4.33 15.61
C PRO A 143 8.05 -3.61 14.31
N LEU A 144 7.99 -2.28 14.32
CA LEU A 144 8.38 -1.45 13.18
C LEU A 144 9.90 -1.48 12.94
N ALA A 145 10.69 -1.58 14.02
CA ALA A 145 12.14 -1.65 13.95
C ALA A 145 12.65 -3.05 13.59
N THR A 146 11.87 -4.09 13.91
CA THR A 146 12.23 -5.50 13.71
C THR A 146 11.58 -6.12 12.47
N GLY A 147 10.52 -5.51 11.93
CA GLY A 147 9.72 -6.05 10.84
C GLY A 147 8.85 -7.26 11.23
N ASP A 148 8.81 -7.60 12.52
CA ASP A 148 8.07 -8.76 13.04
C ASP A 148 6.73 -8.32 13.62
N PHE A 149 5.67 -8.45 12.82
CA PHE A 149 4.28 -8.16 13.20
C PHE A 149 3.50 -9.42 13.62
N SER A 150 4.20 -10.50 13.97
CA SER A 150 3.57 -11.79 14.24
C SER A 150 2.59 -11.74 15.42
N ARG A 151 2.82 -10.87 16.39
CA ARG A 151 1.96 -10.69 17.57
C ARG A 151 0.72 -9.87 17.24
N GLU A 152 0.88 -8.78 16.51
CA GLU A 152 -0.21 -7.89 16.09
C GLU A 152 -1.18 -8.63 15.16
N LEU A 153 -0.64 -9.41 14.21
CA LEU A 153 -1.46 -10.22 13.30
C LEU A 153 -2.25 -11.33 14.03
N ALA A 154 -1.73 -11.84 15.15
CA ALA A 154 -2.44 -12.82 15.98
C ALA A 154 -3.60 -12.21 16.79
N GLU A 155 -3.58 -10.91 17.08
CA GLU A 155 -4.70 -10.20 17.74
C GLU A 155 -5.88 -9.91 16.81
N PHE A 156 -5.67 -9.95 15.49
CA PHE A 156 -6.73 -9.75 14.49
C PHE A 156 -7.40 -11.05 14.01
N ALA A 157 -6.94 -12.21 14.50
CA ALA A 157 -7.49 -13.54 14.18
C ALA A 157 -8.50 -14.01 15.25
#